data_AF-X1DFF3-F1
#
_entry.id   AF-X1DFF3-F1
#
_cell.length_a   1.000
_cell.length_b   1.000
_cell.length_c   1.000
_cell.angle_alpha   90.00
_cell.angle_beta   90.00
_cell.angle_gamma   90.00
#
_symmetry.space_group_name_H-M   'P 1'
#
loop_
_entity.id
_entity.type
_entity.pdbx_description
1 polymer ?
#
loop_
_entity_poly.entity_id
_entity_poly.type
_entity_poly.pdbx_seq_one_letter_code
_entity_poly.pdbx_strand_id
1 'polypeptide(L)'
;IKAKEQMSVEEVYKNGLFTINGIDKDNNIYPITHKGDPKRVGQPMTDEELHVFAVELALVYYHYQNGNIIRRNINPGIEYPHIVMRNKDTEKLYYLIVKAGIHPDIPEPLPTENYSTVIKLAEEAKAIPVFIGAVFSNYSADNDNPPICGGEYIVKITRLKEL
;
A
#
# COMPACT_ATOMS: atom_id res chain seq x y z
N ILE A 1 22.87 -6.83 21.08
CA ILE A 1 21.90 -6.28 20.10
C ILE A 1 21.05 -7.46 19.65
N LYS A 2 19.80 -7.57 20.12
CA LYS A 2 18.92 -8.67 19.73
C LYS A 2 18.43 -8.39 18.32
N ALA A 3 18.76 -9.28 17.38
CA ALA A 3 18.16 -9.26 16.05
C ALA A 3 16.65 -9.40 16.21
N LYS A 4 15.89 -8.43 15.69
CA LYS A 4 14.44 -8.47 15.67
C LYS A 4 13.98 -9.63 14.81
N GLU A 5 13.01 -10.38 15.30
CA GLU A 5 12.30 -11.41 14.55
C GLU A 5 11.64 -10.75 13.33
N GLN A 6 12.26 -10.92 12.17
CA GLN A 6 11.57 -10.73 10.90
C GLN A 6 10.52 -11.84 10.83
N MET A 7 9.24 -11.47 10.71
CA MET A 7 8.17 -12.43 10.44
C MET A 7 8.56 -13.32 9.26
N SER A 8 8.42 -14.63 9.43
CA SER A 8 8.70 -15.58 8.37
C SER A 8 7.78 -15.31 7.17
N VAL A 9 8.29 -15.50 5.96
CA VAL A 9 7.52 -15.35 4.71
C VAL A 9 6.21 -16.16 4.75
N GLU A 10 6.21 -17.31 5.42
CA GLU A 10 5.04 -18.19 5.59
C GLU A 10 3.94 -17.58 6.47
N GLU A 11 4.30 -16.85 7.53
CA GLU A 11 3.32 -16.12 8.36
C GLU A 11 2.69 -14.95 7.62
N VAL A 12 3.41 -14.36 6.66
CA VAL A 12 2.89 -13.29 5.79
C VAL A 12 1.73 -13.82 4.95
N TYR A 13 1.90 -14.96 4.29
CA TYR A 13 0.88 -15.54 3.43
C TYR A 13 -0.36 -16.06 4.18
N LYS A 14 -0.21 -16.53 5.42
CA LYS A 14 -1.33 -17.06 6.23
C LYS A 14 -2.39 -16.00 6.56
N ASN A 15 -2.02 -14.72 6.64
CA ASN A 15 -2.93 -13.63 7.00
C ASN A 15 -3.59 -12.93 5.79
N GLY A 16 -3.45 -13.47 4.57
CA GLY A 16 -3.96 -12.81 3.36
C GLY A 16 -3.19 -11.54 2.98
N LEU A 17 -2.01 -11.34 3.59
CA LEU A 17 -1.03 -10.35 3.21
C LEU A 17 -0.03 -10.97 2.24
N PHE A 18 0.49 -10.20 1.30
CA PHE A 18 1.58 -10.63 0.44
C PHE A 18 2.60 -9.52 0.29
N THR A 19 3.88 -9.89 0.23
CA THR A 19 4.96 -8.91 0.08
C THR A 19 5.07 -8.45 -1.36
N ILE A 20 5.28 -7.15 -1.55
CA ILE A 20 5.54 -6.55 -2.86
C ILE A 20 7.04 -6.31 -3.09
N ASN A 21 7.86 -6.59 -2.08
CA ASN A 21 9.31 -6.51 -2.17
C ASN A 21 9.85 -7.57 -3.14
N GLY A 22 10.97 -7.25 -3.79
CA GLY A 22 11.73 -8.27 -4.52
C GLY A 22 12.32 -9.29 -3.55
N ILE A 23 12.41 -10.54 -3.97
CA ILE A 23 13.04 -11.62 -3.22
C ILE A 23 14.16 -12.19 -4.09
N ASP A 24 15.35 -12.38 -3.52
CA ASP A 24 16.45 -13.02 -4.23
C ASP A 24 16.33 -14.55 -4.23
N LYS A 25 17.26 -15.22 -4.92
CA LYS A 25 17.31 -16.70 -5.02
C LYS A 25 17.55 -17.40 -3.67
N ASP A 26 18.02 -16.66 -2.67
CA ASP A 26 18.35 -17.14 -1.33
C ASP A 26 17.26 -16.76 -0.32
N ASN A 27 16.08 -16.32 -0.80
CA ASN A 27 14.91 -15.87 -0.03
C ASN A 27 15.13 -14.60 0.81
N ASN A 28 16.15 -13.79 0.50
CA ASN A 28 16.32 -12.49 1.15
C ASN A 28 15.41 -11.45 0.50
N ILE A 29 14.78 -10.61 1.33
CA ILE A 29 13.87 -9.57 0.88
C ILE A 29 14.64 -8.28 0.60
N TYR A 30 14.49 -7.71 -0.60
CA TYR A 30 15.01 -6.39 -0.94
C TYR A 30 14.08 -5.30 -0.40
N PRO A 31 14.54 -4.41 0.50
CA PRO A 31 13.70 -3.36 1.01
C PRO A 31 13.34 -2.34 -0.09
N ILE A 32 12.20 -1.68 0.08
CA ILE A 32 11.76 -0.59 -0.78
C ILE A 32 12.09 0.74 -0.09
N THR A 33 12.87 1.59 -0.77
CA THR A 33 13.23 2.91 -0.28
C THR A 33 12.12 3.93 -0.57
N HIS A 34 11.70 4.69 0.44
CA HIS A 34 10.79 5.83 0.23
C HIS A 34 11.53 7.00 -0.43
N LYS A 35 11.09 7.43 -1.62
CA LYS A 35 11.74 8.48 -2.44
C LYS A 35 11.11 9.87 -2.29
N GLY A 36 10.55 10.19 -1.12
CA GLY A 36 9.87 11.47 -0.85
C GLY A 36 10.79 12.71 -0.90
N ASP A 37 10.32 13.83 -0.36
CA ASP A 37 11.08 15.10 -0.37
C ASP A 37 12.49 14.93 0.24
N PRO A 38 13.57 15.20 -0.53
CA PRO A 38 14.94 15.11 -0.03
C PRO A 38 15.20 15.94 1.24
N LYS A 39 14.46 17.04 1.44
CA LYS A 39 14.59 17.90 2.63
C LYS A 39 14.04 17.24 3.89
N ARG A 40 13.18 16.22 3.74
CA ARG A 40 12.55 15.51 4.84
C ARG A 40 13.23 14.19 5.18
N VAL A 41 14.27 13.78 4.46
CA VAL A 41 15.00 12.55 4.75
C VAL A 41 15.44 12.51 6.22
N GLY A 42 15.16 11.39 6.90
CA GLY A 42 15.43 11.21 8.33
C GLY A 42 14.34 11.73 9.27
N GLN A 43 13.30 12.41 8.76
CA GLN A 43 12.16 12.88 9.56
C GLN A 43 11.01 11.85 9.55
N PRO A 44 10.21 11.77 10.63
CA PRO A 44 8.97 10.98 10.60
C PRO A 44 8.08 11.39 9.43
N MET A 45 7.52 10.40 8.73
CA MET A 45 6.48 10.60 7.73
C MET A 45 5.21 11.08 8.43
N THR A 46 4.49 12.00 7.80
CA THR A 46 3.10 12.29 8.15
C THR A 46 2.19 11.15 7.67
N ASP A 47 0.99 11.07 8.21
CA ASP A 47 -0.04 10.11 7.74
C ASP A 47 -0.30 10.27 6.23
N GLU A 48 -0.27 11.52 5.75
CA GLU A 48 -0.42 11.88 4.35
C GLU A 48 0.73 11.32 3.48
N GLU A 49 1.98 11.51 3.90
CA GLU A 49 3.15 10.98 3.18
C GLU A 49 3.14 9.46 3.14
N LEU A 50 2.81 8.82 4.26
CA LEU A 50 2.69 7.36 4.34
C LEU A 50 1.57 6.84 3.42
N HIS A 51 0.44 7.55 3.37
CA HIS A 51 -0.68 7.20 2.51
C HIS A 51 -0.34 7.37 1.02
N VAL A 52 0.30 8.48 0.64
CA VAL A 52 0.79 8.70 -0.73
C VAL A 52 1.76 7.59 -1.13
N PHE A 53 2.71 7.25 -0.25
CA PHE A 53 3.66 6.17 -0.52
C PHE A 53 2.95 4.83 -0.74
N ALA A 54 1.93 4.50 0.07
CA ALA A 54 1.13 3.29 -0.13
C ALA A 54 0.42 3.26 -1.49
N VAL A 55 -0.14 4.39 -1.94
CA VAL A 55 -0.82 4.51 -3.23
C VAL A 55 0.17 4.35 -4.38
N GLU A 56 1.35 4.95 -4.28
CA GLU A 56 2.43 4.79 -5.28
C GLU A 56 2.87 3.33 -5.40
N LEU A 57 3.02 2.62 -4.28
CA LEU A 57 3.38 1.21 -4.28
C LEU A 57 2.27 0.33 -4.85
N ALA A 58 1.01 0.61 -4.54
CA ALA A 58 -0.12 -0.07 -5.17
C ALA A 58 -0.11 0.13 -6.69
N LEU A 59 0.10 1.37 -7.17
CA LEU A 59 0.21 1.67 -8.60
C LEU A 59 1.29 0.83 -9.27
N VAL A 60 2.50 0.82 -8.70
CA VAL A 60 3.64 0.07 -9.24
C VAL A 60 3.32 -1.43 -9.26
N TYR A 61 2.82 -1.97 -8.14
CA TYR A 61 2.46 -3.38 -8.04
C TYR A 61 1.43 -3.79 -9.09
N TYR A 62 0.32 -3.06 -9.22
CA TYR A 62 -0.73 -3.42 -10.18
C TYR A 62 -0.33 -3.17 -11.63
N HIS A 63 0.54 -2.20 -11.89
CA HIS A 63 1.13 -2.04 -13.22
C HIS A 63 1.95 -3.28 -13.61
N TYR A 64 2.76 -3.80 -12.69
CA TYR A 64 3.54 -5.04 -12.91
C TYR A 64 2.66 -6.29 -13.00
N GLN A 65 1.55 -6.36 -12.27
CA GLN A 65 0.55 -7.45 -12.35
C GLN A 65 -0.36 -7.35 -13.58
N ASN A 66 0.13 -6.73 -14.66
CA ASN A 66 -0.59 -6.62 -15.92
C ASN A 66 -1.91 -5.80 -15.80
N GLY A 67 -2.06 -4.93 -14.81
CA GLY A 67 -3.17 -3.97 -14.74
C GLY A 67 -2.97 -2.80 -15.70
N ASN A 68 -4.04 -2.32 -16.33
CA ASN A 68 -4.00 -1.07 -17.10
C ASN A 68 -4.53 0.08 -16.22
N ILE A 69 -3.65 1.00 -15.82
CA ILE A 69 -4.04 2.17 -15.01
C ILE A 69 -4.77 3.16 -15.91
N ILE A 70 -6.05 3.40 -15.64
CA ILE A 70 -6.90 4.30 -16.44
C ILE A 70 -6.87 5.71 -15.87
N ARG A 71 -6.88 5.85 -14.54
CA ARG A 71 -6.84 7.13 -13.84
C ARG A 71 -6.09 6.96 -12.52
N ARG A 72 -5.35 7.99 -12.13
CA ARG A 72 -4.77 8.12 -10.79
C ARG A 72 -5.00 9.54 -10.28
N ASN A 73 -5.45 9.66 -9.04
CA ASN A 73 -5.33 10.90 -8.28
C ASN A 73 -4.40 10.61 -7.10
N ILE A 74 -3.28 11.32 -7.02
CA ILE A 74 -2.31 11.22 -5.94
C ILE A 74 -2.30 12.49 -5.07
N ASN A 75 -3.23 13.42 -5.30
CA ASN A 75 -3.29 14.68 -4.57
C ASN A 75 -4.20 14.54 -3.33
N PRO A 76 -3.61 14.44 -2.13
CA PRO A 76 -4.35 14.20 -0.89
C PRO A 76 -5.28 15.36 -0.47
N GLY A 77 -5.10 16.57 -1.03
CA GLY A 77 -5.79 17.78 -0.55
C GLY A 77 -7.17 18.07 -1.14
N ILE A 78 -7.58 17.38 -2.22
CA ILE A 78 -8.85 17.69 -2.93
C ILE A 78 -9.74 16.43 -3.09
N GLU A 79 -9.16 15.25 -3.27
CA GLU A 79 -9.88 13.97 -3.29
C GLU A 79 -8.98 12.93 -2.60
N TYR A 80 -9.55 11.95 -1.90
CA TYR A 80 -8.76 10.82 -1.41
C TYR A 80 -7.95 10.22 -2.57
N PRO A 81 -6.62 10.02 -2.39
CA PRO A 81 -5.79 9.42 -3.43
C PRO A 81 -6.38 8.08 -3.86
N HIS A 82 -6.66 7.95 -5.16
CA HIS A 82 -7.37 6.81 -5.70
C HIS A 82 -6.82 6.39 -7.06
N ILE A 83 -7.00 5.11 -7.34
CA ILE A 83 -6.52 4.47 -8.57
C ILE A 83 -7.73 3.82 -9.23
N VAL A 84 -7.98 4.14 -10.50
CA VAL A 84 -8.86 3.35 -11.34
C VAL A 84 -7.98 2.47 -12.22
N MET A 85 -8.07 1.16 -12.02
CA MET A 85 -7.36 0.17 -12.83
C MET A 85 -8.33 -0.72 -13.58
N ARG A 86 -7.93 -1.18 -14.76
CA ARG A 86 -8.56 -2.29 -15.46
C ARG A 86 -7.73 -3.54 -15.24
N ASN A 87 -8.38 -4.60 -14.77
CA ASN A 87 -7.79 -5.93 -14.80
C ASN A 87 -7.87 -6.47 -16.24
N LYS A 88 -6.73 -6.82 -16.84
CA LYS A 88 -6.67 -7.24 -18.25
C LYS A 88 -7.33 -8.59 -18.54
N ASP A 89 -7.44 -9.47 -17.56
CA ASP A 89 -8.01 -10.81 -17.78
C ASP A 89 -9.54 -10.78 -17.75
N THR A 90 -10.10 -9.93 -16.89
CA THR A 90 -11.54 -9.81 -16.66
C THR A 90 -12.18 -8.59 -17.32
N GLU A 91 -11.37 -7.67 -17.83
CA GLU A 91 -11.74 -6.32 -18.29
C GLU A 91 -12.49 -5.46 -17.26
N LYS A 92 -12.60 -5.93 -16.00
CA LYS A 92 -13.26 -5.20 -14.91
C LYS A 92 -12.47 -3.97 -14.50
N LEU A 93 -13.21 -2.91 -14.19
CA LEU A 93 -12.67 -1.68 -13.62
C LEU A 93 -12.74 -1.76 -12.10
N TYR A 94 -11.63 -1.45 -11.43
CA TYR A 94 -11.51 -1.40 -9.99
C TYR A 94 -11.12 0.02 -9.56
N TYR A 95 -11.81 0.53 -8.55
CA TYR A 95 -11.48 1.79 -7.88
C TYR A 95 -10.85 1.46 -6.53
N LEU A 96 -9.54 1.67 -6.42
CA LEU A 96 -8.76 1.22 -5.26
C LEU A 96 -8.78 2.29 -4.19
N ILE A 97 -9.24 1.89 -3.01
CA ILE A 97 -9.10 2.59 -1.75
C ILE A 97 -7.90 1.99 -1.04
N VAL A 98 -6.80 2.73 -0.96
CA VAL A 98 -5.58 2.28 -0.29
C VAL A 98 -5.56 2.84 1.12
N LYS A 99 -5.23 2.04 2.12
CA LYS A 99 -4.98 2.52 3.48
C LYS A 99 -3.64 2.00 3.96
N ALA A 100 -2.82 2.88 4.51
CA ALA A 100 -1.53 2.52 5.06
C ALA A 100 -1.64 2.23 6.57
N GLY A 101 -0.77 1.35 7.06
CA GLY A 101 -0.57 1.05 8.47
C GLY A 101 0.88 0.67 8.71
N ILE A 102 1.31 0.72 9.96
CA ILE A 102 2.67 0.36 10.38
C ILE A 102 2.55 -0.90 11.22
N HIS A 103 3.38 -1.90 10.92
CA HIS A 103 3.38 -3.13 11.70
C HIS A 103 3.55 -2.85 13.20
N PRO A 104 2.74 -3.46 14.08
CA PRO A 104 1.85 -4.61 13.84
C PRO A 104 0.45 -4.28 13.31
N ASP A 105 0.10 -3.00 13.17
CA ASP A 105 -1.25 -2.58 12.80
C ASP A 105 -1.55 -2.88 11.33
N ILE A 106 -2.51 -3.77 11.10
CA ILE A 106 -3.00 -4.13 9.76
C ILE A 106 -4.20 -3.23 9.44
N PRO A 107 -4.16 -2.43 8.35
CA PRO A 107 -5.30 -1.62 7.95
C PRO A 107 -6.53 -2.47 7.63
N GLU A 108 -7.62 -2.18 8.34
CA GLU A 108 -8.93 -2.74 8.04
C GLU A 108 -9.78 -1.78 7.20
N PRO A 109 -10.66 -2.33 6.34
CA PRO A 109 -11.68 -1.53 5.66
C PRO A 109 -12.64 -0.95 6.70
N LEU A 110 -12.90 0.35 6.63
CA LEU A 110 -13.98 0.96 7.41
C LEU A 110 -15.36 0.51 6.86
N PRO A 111 -16.44 0.65 7.64
CA PRO A 111 -17.80 0.50 7.13
C PRO A 111 -18.05 1.35 5.89
N THR A 112 -18.81 0.83 4.91
CA THR A 112 -19.06 1.45 3.59
C THR A 112 -19.67 2.85 3.66
N GLU A 113 -20.46 3.14 4.70
CA GLU A 113 -20.99 4.46 5.03
C GLU A 113 -19.91 5.54 5.20
N ASN A 114 -18.72 5.17 5.68
CA ASN A 114 -17.57 6.06 5.82
C ASN A 114 -16.82 6.29 4.50
N TYR A 115 -17.21 5.60 3.44
CA TYR A 115 -16.64 5.71 2.09
C TYR A 115 -17.64 6.25 1.07
N SER A 116 -18.73 6.87 1.49
CA SER A 116 -19.79 7.37 0.60
C SER A 116 -19.28 8.23 -0.57
N THR A 117 -18.33 9.13 -0.32
CA THR A 117 -17.67 9.92 -1.39
C THR A 117 -16.90 9.04 -2.37
N VAL A 118 -16.22 8.02 -1.87
CA VAL A 118 -15.39 7.14 -2.68
C VAL A 118 -16.24 6.19 -3.53
N ILE A 119 -17.33 5.66 -2.96
CA ILE A 119 -18.30 4.85 -3.69
C ILE A 119 -18.89 5.66 -4.83
N LYS A 120 -19.27 6.92 -4.59
CA LYS A 120 -19.78 7.81 -5.65
C LYS A 120 -18.75 8.03 -6.77
N LEU A 121 -17.48 8.27 -6.43
CA LEU A 121 -16.42 8.42 -7.42
C LEU A 121 -16.16 7.12 -8.21
N ALA A 122 -16.29 5.96 -7.56
CA ALA A 122 -16.19 4.66 -8.20
C ALA A 122 -17.35 4.43 -9.19
N GLU A 123 -18.58 4.77 -8.81
CA GLU A 123 -19.76 4.72 -9.68
C GLU A 123 -19.63 5.64 -10.90
N GLU A 124 -19.17 6.88 -10.71
CA GLU A 124 -18.90 7.83 -11.81
C GLU A 124 -17.83 7.28 -12.78
N ALA A 125 -16.85 6.54 -12.26
CA ALA A 125 -15.83 5.85 -13.03
C ALA A 125 -16.30 4.50 -13.60
N LYS A 126 -17.53 4.05 -13.31
CA LYS A 126 -18.06 2.70 -13.63
C LYS A 126 -17.13 1.58 -13.14
N ALA A 127 -16.57 1.75 -11.96
CA ALA A 127 -15.57 0.87 -11.36
C ALA A 127 -16.08 0.27 -10.04
N ILE A 128 -15.62 -0.94 -9.73
CA ILE A 128 -15.93 -1.65 -8.49
C ILE A 128 -15.04 -1.09 -7.38
N PRO A 129 -15.59 -0.51 -6.29
CA PRO A 129 -14.77 -0.05 -5.17
C PRO A 129 -14.13 -1.26 -4.48
N VAL A 130 -12.81 -1.19 -4.31
CA VAL A 130 -12.03 -2.24 -3.67
C VAL A 130 -11.08 -1.65 -2.64
N PHE A 131 -10.97 -2.29 -1.50
CA PHE A 131 -10.04 -1.94 -0.44
C PHE A 131 -8.71 -2.69 -0.57
N ILE A 132 -7.62 -1.98 -0.29
CA ILE A 132 -6.27 -2.53 -0.10
C ILE A 132 -5.64 -1.90 1.14
N GLY A 133 -5.23 -2.73 2.09
CA GLY A 133 -4.33 -2.33 3.16
C GLY A 133 -2.87 -2.47 2.73
N ALA A 134 -2.03 -1.52 3.07
CA ALA A 134 -0.57 -1.60 2.94
C ALA A 134 0.06 -1.47 4.33
N VAL A 135 0.81 -2.48 4.74
CA VAL A 135 1.50 -2.55 6.02
C VAL A 135 2.98 -2.34 5.78
N PHE A 136 3.55 -1.35 6.47
CA PHE A 136 4.96 -1.00 6.40
C PHE A 136 5.69 -1.51 7.64
N SER A 137 6.86 -2.11 7.44
CA SER A 137 7.79 -2.46 8.50
C SER A 137 9.15 -1.84 8.20
N ASN A 138 9.74 -1.11 9.15
CA ASN A 138 11.07 -0.55 8.97
C ASN A 138 12.10 -1.69 8.80
N TYR A 139 12.95 -1.60 7.78
CA TYR A 139 13.94 -2.64 7.49
C TYR A 139 15.14 -2.60 8.44
N SER A 140 15.64 -1.39 8.74
CA SER A 140 16.87 -1.14 9.50
C SER A 140 16.66 -0.64 10.93
N ALA A 141 15.42 -0.31 11.30
CA ALA A 141 15.07 0.25 12.60
C ALA A 141 14.19 -0.70 13.41
N ASP A 142 14.16 -0.45 14.72
CA ASP A 142 13.19 -1.06 15.61
C ASP A 142 11.76 -0.81 15.06
N ASN A 143 10.98 -1.87 14.77
CA ASN A 143 9.59 -1.77 14.25
C ASN A 143 8.67 -0.82 15.06
N ASP A 144 9.04 -0.46 16.29
CA ASP A 144 8.26 0.45 17.13
C ASP A 144 8.51 1.93 16.76
N ASN A 145 9.45 2.21 15.85
CA ASN A 145 9.69 3.56 15.35
C ASN A 145 8.67 3.97 14.28
N PRO A 146 8.30 5.26 14.22
CA PRO A 146 7.46 5.78 13.15
C PRO A 146 8.14 5.55 11.78
N PRO A 147 7.38 5.58 10.67
CA PRO A 147 7.97 5.56 9.34
C PRO A 147 8.76 6.85 9.15
N ILE A 148 9.87 6.79 8.45
CA ILE A 148 10.83 7.87 8.25
C ILE A 148 10.99 8.13 6.76
N CYS A 149 10.94 9.39 6.34
CA CYS A 149 11.25 9.79 4.98
C CYS A 149 12.66 9.35 4.57
N GLY A 150 12.82 8.74 3.38
CA GLY A 150 14.09 8.15 2.95
C GLY A 150 14.41 6.78 3.56
N GLY A 151 13.55 6.26 4.43
CA GLY A 151 13.72 4.94 5.05
C GLY A 151 13.53 3.78 4.07
N GLU A 152 13.95 2.60 4.53
CA GLU A 152 13.85 1.33 3.83
C GLU A 152 12.78 0.45 4.48
N TYR A 153 11.89 -0.12 3.66
CA TYR A 153 10.68 -0.79 4.14
C TYR A 153 10.50 -2.19 3.57
N ILE A 154 10.08 -3.10 4.44
CA ILE A 154 9.33 -4.28 4.00
C ILE A 154 7.86 -3.89 3.95
N VAL A 155 7.23 -4.07 2.79
CA VAL A 155 5.85 -3.67 2.53
C VAL A 155 5.04 -4.90 2.19
N LYS A 156 3.90 -5.02 2.85
CA LYS A 156 2.92 -6.09 2.64
C LYS A 156 1.60 -5.45 2.26
N ILE A 157 0.90 -6.01 1.29
CA ILE A 157 -0.44 -5.53 0.95
C ILE A 157 -1.48 -6.63 1.13
N THR A 158 -2.71 -6.24 1.47
CA THR A 158 -3.83 -7.17 1.60
C THR A 158 -4.33 -7.60 0.21
N ARG A 159 -5.03 -8.73 0.15
CA ARG A 159 -5.87 -9.04 -1.02
C ARG A 159 -6.89 -7.93 -1.27
N LEU A 160 -7.25 -7.79 -2.55
CA LEU A 160 -8.38 -6.95 -2.96
C LEU A 160 -9.65 -7.45 -2.28
N LYS A 161 -10.36 -6.54 -1.62
CA LYS A 161 -11.67 -6.81 -1.02
C LYS A 161 -12.68 -5.84 -1.61
N GLU A 162 -13.70 -6.36 -2.30
CA GLU A 162 -14.85 -5.56 -2.74
C GLU A 162 -15.57 -4.97 -1.51
N LEU A 163 -15.97 -3.71 -1.62
CA LEU A 163 -16.64 -2.95 -0.57
C LEU A 163 -18.15 -2.92 -0.74
#